data_AF-A0A9P1PZN4-F1
#
_entry.id   AF-A0A9P1PZN4-F1
#
_cell.length_a   1.000
_cell.length_b   1.000
_cell.length_c   1.000
_cell.angle_alpha   90.00
_cell.angle_beta   90.00
_cell.angle_gamma   90.00
#
_symmetry.space_group_name_H-M   'P 1'
#
loop_
_entity.id
_entity.type
_entity.pdbx_description
1 polymer ?
#
loop_
_entity_poly.entity_id
_entity_poly.type
_entity_poly.pdbx_seq_one_letter_code
_entity_poly.pdbx_strand_id
1 'polypeptide(L)'
;MAADAMVEDINYTMVTDVQISEKTDTTVQTDNVAALKQGTSGYKVQTSTQTSNKHQYQTRVVSSANKVNLKFEEAQPVLEDQLAKSIANIL
;
A
#
# COMPACT_ATOMS: atom_id res chain seq x y z
N MET A 1 10.58 -41.96 24.44
CA MET A 1 11.35 -40.70 24.51
C MET A 1 10.64 -39.74 23.60
N ALA A 2 10.26 -38.59 24.15
CA ALA A 2 9.27 -37.67 23.59
C ALA A 2 9.61 -37.24 22.16
N ALA A 3 8.60 -37.24 21.28
CA ALA A 3 8.66 -36.49 20.04
C ALA A 3 8.64 -35.01 20.44
N ASP A 4 9.82 -34.41 20.54
CA ASP A 4 9.98 -32.96 20.68
C ASP A 4 9.53 -32.36 19.34
N ALA A 5 8.22 -32.17 19.20
CA ALA A 5 7.66 -31.51 18.04
C ALA A 5 8.23 -30.08 18.05
N MET A 6 9.08 -29.76 17.08
CA MET A 6 9.60 -28.40 16.94
C MET A 6 8.41 -27.46 16.71
N VAL A 7 8.13 -26.64 17.72
CA VAL A 7 7.11 -25.60 17.73
C VAL A 7 7.85 -24.32 17.34
N GLU A 8 7.68 -23.89 16.10
CA GLU A 8 8.22 -22.62 15.62
C GLU A 8 7.14 -21.54 15.67
N ASP A 9 7.48 -20.35 16.15
CA ASP A 9 6.60 -19.20 16.00
C ASP A 9 6.87 -18.53 14.65
N ILE A 10 5.90 -18.57 13.75
CA ILE A 10 6.05 -18.07 12.37
C ILE A 10 5.18 -16.83 12.21
N ASN A 11 5.80 -15.74 11.77
CA ASN A 11 5.15 -14.46 11.47
C ASN A 11 5.23 -14.14 9.97
N TYR A 12 4.08 -14.00 9.34
CA TYR A 12 3.95 -13.47 7.98
C TYR A 12 3.49 -12.02 8.02
N THR A 13 4.15 -11.17 7.25
CA THR A 13 3.77 -9.77 7.06
C THR A 13 3.49 -9.51 5.59
N MET A 14 2.33 -8.92 5.29
CA MET A 14 1.96 -8.48 3.96
C MET A 14 1.92 -6.96 3.92
N VAL A 15 2.65 -6.36 2.99
CA VAL A 15 2.66 -4.92 2.75
C VAL A 15 2.01 -4.66 1.39
N THR A 16 0.90 -3.93 1.39
CA THR A 16 0.12 -3.64 0.18
C THR A 16 -0.01 -2.14 -0.01
N ASP A 17 0.54 -1.64 -1.11
CA ASP A 17 0.33 -0.26 -1.53
C ASP A 17 -1.01 -0.16 -2.29
N VAL A 18 -1.90 0.72 -1.82
CA VAL A 18 -3.26 0.90 -2.34
C VAL A 18 -3.42 2.34 -2.84
N GLN A 19 -3.96 2.48 -4.05
CA GLN A 19 -4.42 3.76 -4.59
C GLN A 19 -5.95 3.76 -4.69
N ILE A 20 -6.58 4.73 -4.04
CA ILE A 20 -8.02 4.90 -4.01
C ILE A 20 -8.38 6.16 -4.77
N SER A 21 -9.34 6.06 -5.69
CA SER A 21 -9.85 7.21 -6.43
C SER A 21 -11.33 7.40 -6.16
N GLU A 22 -11.66 8.43 -5.40
CA GLU A 22 -13.03 8.77 -5.00
C GLU A 22 -13.55 9.91 -5.88
N LYS A 23 -14.74 9.75 -6.46
CA LYS A 23 -15.37 10.81 -7.25
C LYS A 23 -15.93 11.88 -6.30
N THR A 24 -15.64 13.14 -6.60
CA THR A 24 -16.10 14.30 -5.85
C THR A 24 -16.85 15.27 -6.76
N ASP A 25 -17.75 16.06 -6.19
CA ASP A 25 -18.44 17.15 -6.88
C ASP A 25 -17.56 18.39 -7.02
N THR A 26 -16.40 18.42 -6.35
CA THR A 26 -15.44 19.52 -6.43
C THR A 26 -14.40 19.30 -7.54
N THR A 27 -13.90 20.39 -8.12
CA THR A 27 -12.75 20.31 -9.03
C THR A 27 -11.47 20.15 -8.21
N VAL A 28 -10.79 19.03 -8.42
CA VAL A 28 -9.47 18.74 -7.86
C VAL A 28 -8.42 19.21 -8.86
N GLN A 29 -7.59 20.18 -8.47
CA GLN A 29 -6.43 20.59 -9.25
C GLN A 29 -5.18 19.86 -8.75
N THR A 30 -4.43 19.24 -9.66
CA THR A 30 -3.13 18.63 -9.38
C THR A 30 -2.07 19.36 -10.17
N ASP A 31 -1.12 19.95 -9.45
CA ASP A 31 0.05 20.61 -10.04
C ASP A 31 1.26 19.69 -9.87
N ASN A 32 1.87 19.31 -11.01
CA ASN A 32 3.09 18.52 -11.02
C ASN A 32 4.26 19.39 -11.49
N VAL A 33 5.32 19.43 -10.68
CA VAL A 33 6.55 20.18 -10.95
C VAL A 33 7.69 19.18 -11.07
N ALA A 34 8.21 19.00 -12.29
CA ALA A 34 9.34 18.12 -12.55
C ALA A 34 10.57 18.96 -12.91
N ALA A 35 11.64 18.80 -12.14
CA ALA A 35 12.95 19.36 -12.45
C ALA A 35 13.81 18.27 -13.12
N LEU A 36 14.00 18.38 -14.43
CA LEU A 36 14.78 17.43 -15.23
C LEU A 36 16.22 17.95 -15.35
N LYS A 37 17.20 17.20 -14.84
CA LYS A 37 18.61 17.53 -15.04
C LYS A 37 18.95 17.40 -16.53
N GLN A 38 19.44 18.48 -17.14
CA GLN A 38 19.80 18.56 -18.55
C GLN A 38 21.31 18.86 -18.70
N GLY A 39 22.10 17.81 -18.92
CA GLY A 39 23.56 17.91 -19.06
C GLY A 39 24.30 18.07 -17.72
N THR A 40 25.52 18.60 -17.77
CA THR A 40 26.39 18.79 -16.61
C THR A 40 26.05 20.03 -15.78
N SER A 41 25.32 21.00 -16.35
CA SER A 41 25.05 22.29 -15.69
C SER A 41 23.62 22.82 -15.83
N GLY A 42 22.75 22.20 -16.63
CA GLY A 42 21.38 22.67 -16.87
C GLY A 42 20.32 21.89 -16.10
N TYR A 43 19.19 22.54 -15.84
CA TYR A 43 17.95 21.89 -15.42
C TYR A 43 16.77 22.49 -16.21
N LYS A 44 15.83 21.64 -16.60
CA LYS A 44 14.57 22.02 -17.22
C LYS A 44 13.46 21.85 -16.20
N VAL A 45 12.77 22.93 -15.86
CA VAL A 45 11.57 22.88 -15.03
C VAL A 45 10.36 22.69 -15.95
N GLN A 46 9.59 21.65 -15.70
CA GLN A 46 8.30 21.41 -16.34
C GLN A 46 7.20 21.51 -15.30
N THR A 47 6.20 22.33 -15.60
CA THR A 47 4.98 22.45 -14.79
C THR A 47 3.80 21.94 -15.62
N SER A 48 2.96 21.11 -15.01
CA SER A 48 1.70 20.66 -15.60
C SER A 48 0.58 20.75 -14.58
N THR A 49 -0.52 21.36 -14.97
CA THR A 49 -1.74 21.48 -14.17
C THR A 49 -2.81 20.61 -14.78
N GLN A 50 -3.39 19.70 -13.98
CA GLN A 50 -4.51 18.86 -14.39
C GLN A 50 -5.69 19.12 -13.45
N THR A 51 -6.88 19.25 -14.03
CA THR A 51 -8.14 19.27 -13.28
C THR A 51 -8.85 17.93 -13.41
N SER A 52 -9.38 17.43 -12.30
CA SER A 52 -10.10 16.17 -12.19
C SER A 52 -11.31 16.36 -11.26
N ASN A 53 -12.28 15.45 -11.34
CA ASN A 53 -13.36 15.35 -10.38
C ASN A 53 -13.19 14.13 -9.46
N LYS A 54 -11.93 13.72 -9.23
CA LYS A 54 -11.60 12.62 -8.33
C LYS A 54 -10.50 12.99 -7.37
N HIS A 55 -10.71 12.72 -6.09
CA HIS A 55 -9.64 12.67 -5.11
C HIS A 55 -8.87 11.37 -5.27
N GLN A 56 -7.56 11.44 -5.13
CA GLN A 56 -6.68 10.28 -5.18
C GLN A 56 -5.93 10.19 -3.85
N TYR A 57 -6.03 9.03 -3.21
CA TYR A 57 -5.35 8.72 -1.96
C TYR A 57 -4.39 7.56 -2.20
N GLN A 58 -3.17 7.67 -1.71
CA GLN A 58 -2.21 6.58 -1.69
C GLN A 58 -1.92 6.23 -0.24
N THR A 59 -2.06 4.96 0.10
CA THR A 59 -1.81 4.48 1.44
C THR A 59 -1.16 3.10 1.39
N ARG A 60 -0.37 2.80 2.42
CA ARG A 60 0.27 1.51 2.60
C ARG A 60 -0.42 0.78 3.74
N VAL A 61 -1.00 -0.37 3.44
CA VAL A 61 -1.60 -1.26 4.44
C VAL A 61 -0.59 -2.33 4.82
N VAL A 62 -0.38 -2.53 6.11
CA VAL A 62 0.47 -3.59 6.66
C VAL A 62 -0.42 -4.56 7.42
N SER A 63 -0.45 -5.80 6.96
CA SER A 63 -1.17 -6.91 7.61
C SER A 63 -0.18 -7.92 8.18
N SER A 64 -0.51 -8.53 9.31
CA SER A 64 0.33 -9.50 10.00
C SER A 64 -0.45 -10.71 10.49
N ALA A 65 0.13 -11.90 10.33
CA ALA A 65 -0.38 -13.16 10.83
C ALA A 65 0.74 -13.90 11.57
N ASN A 66 0.51 -14.22 12.84
CA ASN A 66 1.45 -14.90 13.72
C ASN A 66 0.74 -16.07 14.42
N LYS A 67 1.35 -17.26 14.38
CA LYS A 67 0.87 -18.47 15.05
C LYS A 67 1.99 -19.51 15.09
N VAL A 68 1.92 -20.40 16.07
CA VAL A 68 2.75 -21.61 16.15
C VAL A 68 2.57 -22.50 14.92
N ASN A 69 3.69 -22.90 14.31
CA ASN A 69 3.78 -23.75 13.12
C ASN A 69 2.90 -23.23 11.98
N LEU A 70 2.75 -21.90 11.88
CA LEU A 70 1.90 -21.27 10.88
C LEU A 70 2.44 -21.53 9.48
N LYS A 71 1.60 -22.08 8.62
CA LYS A 71 1.88 -22.15 7.19
C LYS A 71 1.30 -20.95 6.47
N PHE A 72 1.88 -20.61 5.32
CA PHE A 72 1.41 -19.47 4.53
C PHE A 72 -0.06 -19.61 4.10
N GLU A 73 -0.50 -20.83 3.77
CA GLU A 73 -1.89 -21.12 3.37
C GLU A 73 -2.90 -20.84 4.50
N GLU A 74 -2.49 -20.96 5.76
CA GLU A 74 -3.28 -20.57 6.92
C GLU A 74 -3.18 -19.06 7.20
N ALA A 75 -2.03 -18.44 6.90
CA ALA A 75 -1.77 -17.02 7.12
C ALA A 75 -2.51 -16.14 6.09
N GLN A 76 -2.59 -16.59 4.83
CA GLN A 76 -3.18 -15.87 3.71
C GLN A 76 -4.59 -15.34 4.02
N PRO A 77 -5.57 -16.14 4.47
CA PRO A 77 -6.91 -15.62 4.76
C PRO A 77 -6.92 -14.57 5.89
N VAL A 78 -6.01 -14.66 6.86
CA VAL A 78 -5.89 -13.67 7.95
C VAL A 78 -5.33 -12.35 7.42
N LEU A 79 -4.30 -12.43 6.57
CA LEU A 79 -3.68 -11.27 5.93
C LEU A 79 -4.67 -10.56 4.99
N GLU A 80 -5.45 -11.31 4.22
CA GLU A 80 -6.50 -10.79 3.33
C GLU A 80 -7.65 -10.14 4.11
N ASP A 81 -8.11 -10.74 5.21
CA ASP A 81 -9.16 -10.16 6.06
C ASP A 81 -8.71 -8.84 6.71
N GLN A 82 -7.47 -8.77 7.19
CA GLN A 82 -6.90 -7.52 7.72
C GLN A 82 -6.78 -6.45 6.63
N LEU A 83 -6.30 -6.80 5.44
CA LEU A 83 -6.23 -5.88 4.31
C LEU A 83 -7.63 -5.37 3.94
N ALA A 84 -8.62 -6.27 3.83
CA ALA A 84 -10.00 -5.93 3.50
C ALA A 84 -10.60 -4.96 4.54
N LYS A 85 -10.39 -5.22 5.84
CA LYS A 85 -10.81 -4.33 6.93
C LYS A 85 -10.15 -2.96 6.84
N SER A 86 -8.86 -2.89 6.53
CA SER A 86 -8.17 -1.61 6.36
C SER A 86 -8.73 -0.83 5.18
N ILE A 87 -8.95 -1.47 4.03
CA ILE A 87 -9.52 -0.83 2.84
C ILE A 87 -10.96 -0.35 3.11
N ALA A 88 -11.78 -1.16 3.78
CA ALA A 88 -13.17 -0.83 4.11
C ALA A 88 -13.31 0.34 5.10
N ASN A 89 -12.26 0.69 5.85
CA ASN A 89 -12.25 1.86 6.75
C ASN A 89 -11.71 3.14 6.07
N ILE A 90 -11.21 3.05 4.83
CA ILE A 90 -10.75 4.22 4.07
C ILE A 90 -11.88 4.79 3.20
N LEU A 91 -12.84 3.96 2.80
CA LEU A 91 -14.08 4.33 2.09
C LEU A 91 -15.23 4.54 3.08
#